data_AF-A0A3D3V3H2-F1
#
_entry.id   AF-A0A3D3V3H2-F1
#
_cell.length_a   1.000
_cell.length_b   1.000
_cell.length_c   1.000
_cell.angle_alpha   90.00
_cell.angle_beta   90.00
_cell.angle_gamma   90.00
#
_symmetry.space_group_name_H-M   'P 1'
#
loop_
_entity.id
_entity.type
_entity.pdbx_description
1 polymer ?
#
loop_
_entity_poly.entity_id
_entity_poly.type
_entity_poly.pdbx_seq_one_letter_code
_entity_poly.pdbx_strand_id
1 'polypeptide(L)'
;MTKFLDSFSVVLKRLFSNRERFKALSLYFFGCSFLAFGLLSGGLWHPAKLVKDLFEIIRTPDYLLTDYTAVGGLSAAFFNSGALMLLFTLILRLLKMPISGLSYASVLTVGGFALFGKNVFNVWPVLIGVALYSLLRKEPIQRYIYVAYFGTAISPLVSFFAFGLPVSSLLRFVVSYTIGIFVGMFLPSMASYFLTLHKGYNLYNVGFTCGLVGTVAAAFFRAYGVQIPVQKIWSEGNNLVLSLFLLPLFSFVIFCGWLLNNRSLRGYRKLMKHSGRLLTDFVILEGVPLTLINMGLLGIISTVYVLLIGSQLNGPTIGGIMTVVGFTALGKHLRNVVPVIAGVTIASVSNSYDLAGPNNVLAALFGTTVAPIAGEFGAVWGVIAGFLHSAMVNNVGFLHGGFNLYNNGFAGGLVAIILIPIIKAIHKREDL
;
A
#
# COMPACT_ATOMS: atom_id res chain seq x y z
N MET A 1 18.55 26.19 -20.49
CA MET A 1 17.43 25.54 -19.78
C MET A 1 16.23 25.26 -20.70
N THR A 2 15.73 26.24 -21.46
CA THR A 2 14.57 26.11 -22.38
C THR A 2 14.74 25.01 -23.44
N LYS A 3 15.88 24.96 -24.15
CA LYS A 3 16.16 23.90 -25.14
C LYS A 3 16.10 22.47 -24.57
N PHE A 4 16.56 22.27 -23.34
CA PHE A 4 16.50 20.96 -22.66
C PHE A 4 15.05 20.59 -22.32
N LEU A 5 14.29 21.53 -21.76
CA LEU A 5 12.88 21.34 -21.44
C LEU A 5 12.05 21.01 -22.68
N ASP A 6 12.33 21.66 -23.81
CA ASP A 6 11.65 21.40 -25.07
C ASP A 6 12.02 20.03 -25.63
N SER A 7 13.31 19.68 -25.63
CA SER A 7 13.79 18.35 -26.06
C SER A 7 13.19 17.21 -25.22
N PHE A 8 13.24 17.34 -23.89
CA PHE A 8 12.66 16.34 -22.98
C PHE A 8 11.14 16.24 -23.15
N SER A 9 10.45 17.37 -23.31
CA SER A 9 9.01 17.40 -23.60
C SER A 9 8.67 16.65 -24.90
N VAL A 10 9.46 16.79 -25.96
CA VAL A 10 9.27 16.05 -27.22
C VAL A 10 9.41 14.53 -27.00
N VAL A 11 10.46 14.09 -26.30
CA VAL A 11 10.66 12.67 -25.99
C VAL A 11 9.50 12.12 -25.16
N LEU A 12 9.10 12.84 -24.11
CA LEU A 12 8.02 12.43 -23.22
C LEU A 12 6.67 12.34 -23.97
N LYS A 13 6.36 13.32 -24.82
CA LYS A 13 5.17 13.29 -25.68
C LYS A 13 5.20 12.13 -26.68
N ARG A 14 6.38 11.80 -27.24
CA ARG A 14 6.56 10.65 -28.12
C ARG A 14 6.29 9.34 -27.40
N LEU A 15 6.79 9.17 -26.17
CA LEU A 15 6.48 8.01 -25.33
C LEU A 15 4.98 7.93 -24.99
N PHE A 16 4.36 9.09 -24.74
CA PHE A 16 2.93 9.19 -24.40
C PHE A 16 1.98 8.92 -25.57
N SER A 17 2.46 8.97 -26.82
CA SER A 17 1.65 8.67 -28.01
C SER A 17 0.94 7.31 -27.92
N ASN A 18 1.60 6.30 -27.35
CA ASN A 18 0.99 5.03 -26.97
C ASN A 18 0.68 5.04 -25.47
N ARG A 19 -0.57 5.40 -25.12
CA ARG A 19 -1.00 5.58 -23.72
C ARG A 19 -0.85 4.31 -22.87
N GLU A 20 -1.19 3.13 -23.39
CA GLU A 20 -1.04 1.87 -22.64
C GLU A 20 0.42 1.55 -22.36
N ARG A 21 1.30 1.73 -23.37
CA ARG A 21 2.74 1.53 -23.19
C ARG A 21 3.31 2.53 -22.18
N PHE A 22 2.89 3.80 -22.24
CA PHE A 22 3.32 4.81 -21.27
C PHE A 22 2.90 4.46 -19.84
N LYS A 23 1.66 4.03 -19.63
CA LYS A 23 1.18 3.60 -18.30
C LYS A 23 2.04 2.46 -17.74
N ALA A 24 2.34 1.45 -18.56
CA ALA A 24 3.25 0.38 -18.15
C ALA A 24 4.66 0.88 -17.83
N LEU A 25 5.24 1.74 -18.68
CA LEU A 25 6.57 2.33 -18.45
C LEU A 25 6.63 3.14 -17.15
N SER A 26 5.54 3.83 -16.78
CA SER A 26 5.50 4.57 -15.52
C SER A 26 5.48 3.66 -14.28
N LEU A 27 4.91 2.45 -14.35
CA LEU A 27 5.02 1.47 -13.27
C LEU A 27 6.44 0.90 -13.17
N TYR A 28 7.04 0.57 -14.32
CA TYR A 28 8.44 0.16 -14.37
C TYR A 28 9.38 1.24 -13.83
N PHE A 29 9.09 2.52 -14.09
CA PHE A 29 9.86 3.64 -13.56
C PHE A 29 9.94 3.60 -12.04
N PHE A 30 8.82 3.44 -11.32
CA PHE A 30 8.85 3.34 -9.85
C PHE A 30 9.69 2.15 -9.36
N GLY A 31 9.51 0.97 -9.96
CA GLY A 31 10.29 -0.22 -9.61
C GLY A 31 11.79 -0.03 -9.86
N CYS A 32 12.15 0.53 -11.02
CA CYS A 32 13.53 0.86 -11.37
C CYS A 32 14.13 1.92 -10.45
N SER A 33 13.38 2.95 -10.05
CA SER A 33 13.87 3.98 -9.12
C SER A 33 14.22 3.39 -7.76
N PHE A 34 13.39 2.50 -7.22
CA PHE A 34 13.66 1.82 -5.95
C PHE A 34 14.84 0.86 -6.08
N LEU A 35 14.88 0.05 -7.14
CA LEU A 35 15.99 -0.88 -7.39
C LEU A 35 17.32 -0.12 -7.57
N ALA A 36 17.32 0.97 -8.35
CA ALA A 36 18.49 1.82 -8.54
C ALA A 36 18.95 2.45 -7.22
N PHE A 37 18.04 2.95 -6.38
CA PHE A 37 18.39 3.47 -5.06
C PHE A 37 18.98 2.36 -4.15
N GLY A 38 18.41 1.16 -4.17
CA GLY A 38 18.98 0.01 -3.44
C GLY A 38 20.39 -0.34 -3.89
N LEU A 39 20.65 -0.33 -5.20
CA LEU A 39 21.98 -0.56 -5.75
C LEU A 39 22.97 0.58 -5.43
N LEU A 40 22.53 1.85 -5.56
CA LEU A 40 23.33 3.06 -5.33
C LEU A 40 23.53 3.42 -3.85
N SER A 41 22.79 2.80 -2.92
CA SER A 41 22.99 3.00 -1.47
C SER A 41 24.03 2.05 -0.86
N GLY A 42 24.60 1.12 -1.64
CA GLY A 42 25.65 0.22 -1.18
C GLY A 42 25.74 -1.11 -1.94
N GLY A 43 24.68 -1.49 -2.67
CA GLY A 43 24.58 -2.80 -3.32
C GLY A 43 25.63 -3.01 -4.42
N LEU A 44 25.99 -1.96 -5.16
CA LEU A 44 27.03 -2.03 -6.19
C LEU A 44 28.44 -2.21 -5.59
N TRP A 45 28.71 -1.56 -4.46
CA TRP A 45 30.03 -1.61 -3.82
C TRP A 45 30.20 -2.87 -2.96
N HIS A 46 29.11 -3.45 -2.45
CA HIS A 46 29.14 -4.60 -1.55
C HIS A 46 28.14 -5.70 -1.97
N PRO A 47 28.32 -6.34 -3.15
CA PRO A 47 27.35 -7.30 -3.70
C PRO A 47 27.17 -8.55 -2.82
N ALA A 48 28.25 -9.05 -2.21
CA ALA A 48 28.16 -10.21 -1.30
C ALA A 48 27.35 -9.88 -0.04
N LYS A 49 27.49 -8.65 0.49
CA LYS A 49 26.70 -8.18 1.63
C LYS A 49 25.24 -8.02 1.24
N LEU A 50 24.93 -7.45 0.08
CA LEU A 50 23.57 -7.35 -0.45
C LEU A 50 22.87 -8.72 -0.48
N VAL A 51 23.54 -9.75 -1.02
CA VAL A 51 22.97 -11.11 -1.06
C VAL A 51 22.72 -11.65 0.34
N LYS A 52 23.69 -11.50 1.26
CA LYS A 52 23.53 -11.92 2.66
C LYS A 52 22.34 -11.23 3.33
N ASP A 53 22.22 -9.91 3.17
CA ASP A 53 21.18 -9.09 3.77
C ASP A 53 19.78 -9.40 3.16
N LEU A 54 19.72 -9.77 1.87
CA LEU A 54 18.48 -10.29 1.25
C LEU A 54 18.05 -11.64 1.86
N PHE A 55 19.00 -12.53 2.17
CA PHE A 55 18.68 -13.77 2.88
C PHE A 55 18.22 -13.50 4.31
N GLU A 56 18.77 -12.48 4.98
CA GLU A 56 18.34 -12.09 6.32
C GLU A 56 16.89 -11.58 6.32
N ILE A 57 16.52 -10.78 5.32
CA ILE A 57 15.13 -10.35 5.09
C ILE A 57 14.19 -11.54 4.92
N ILE A 58 14.60 -12.59 4.21
CA ILE A 58 13.75 -13.78 4.00
C ILE A 58 13.58 -14.60 5.28
N ARG A 59 14.64 -14.74 6.08
CA ARG A 59 14.65 -15.62 7.26
C ARG A 59 14.05 -14.97 8.50
N THR A 60 13.98 -13.64 8.54
CA THR A 60 13.36 -12.91 9.64
C THR A 60 11.83 -13.09 9.58
N PRO A 61 11.18 -13.56 10.67
CA PRO A 61 9.72 -13.63 10.70
C PRO A 61 9.10 -12.25 10.49
N ASP A 62 8.23 -12.18 9.49
CA ASP A 62 7.54 -10.96 9.12
C ASP A 62 6.32 -10.76 10.01
N TYR A 63 6.29 -9.64 10.71
CA TYR A 63 5.09 -9.10 11.36
C TYR A 63 4.87 -7.68 10.86
N LEU A 64 3.71 -7.10 11.19
CA LEU A 64 3.29 -5.77 10.74
C LEU A 64 4.36 -4.67 10.86
N LEU A 65 5.22 -4.73 11.88
CA LEU A 65 6.25 -3.73 12.16
C LEU A 65 7.67 -4.33 12.04
N THR A 66 7.92 -5.21 11.07
CA THR A 66 9.27 -5.72 10.75
C THR A 66 9.90 -4.90 9.62
N ASP A 67 10.65 -3.86 9.96
CA ASP A 67 11.29 -2.95 8.99
C ASP A 67 12.55 -3.53 8.35
N TYR A 68 12.55 -3.74 7.03
CA TYR A 68 13.70 -4.31 6.33
C TYR A 68 14.89 -3.37 6.22
N THR A 69 14.70 -2.06 6.39
CA THR A 69 15.84 -1.13 6.42
C THR A 69 16.68 -1.32 7.69
N ALA A 70 16.07 -1.79 8.78
CA ALA A 70 16.77 -2.21 9.99
C ALA A 70 17.31 -3.65 9.89
N VAL A 71 16.59 -4.57 9.24
CA VAL A 71 17.01 -5.99 9.10
C VAL A 71 18.14 -6.17 8.09
N GLY A 72 17.96 -5.69 6.85
CA GLY A 72 18.89 -5.89 5.74
C GLY A 72 19.54 -4.60 5.23
N GLY A 73 19.37 -3.48 5.94
CA GLY A 73 19.87 -2.18 5.48
C GLY A 73 19.10 -1.59 4.30
N LEU A 74 19.44 -0.35 3.95
CA LEU A 74 18.82 0.37 2.83
C LEU A 74 18.94 -0.38 1.50
N SER A 75 20.11 -0.97 1.23
CA SER A 75 20.38 -1.60 -0.06
C SER A 75 19.48 -2.81 -0.31
N ALA A 76 19.43 -3.78 0.61
CA ALA A 76 18.62 -4.99 0.43
C ALA A 76 17.12 -4.70 0.49
N ALA A 77 16.68 -3.79 1.38
CA ALA A 77 15.27 -3.41 1.48
C ALA A 77 14.75 -2.83 0.16
N PHE A 78 15.45 -1.84 -0.40
CA PHE A 78 15.03 -1.19 -1.65
C PHE A 78 15.24 -2.07 -2.88
N PHE A 79 16.24 -2.96 -2.87
CA PHE A 79 16.38 -3.98 -3.91
C PHE A 79 15.17 -4.92 -3.92
N ASN A 80 14.79 -5.48 -2.78
CA ASN A 80 13.61 -6.35 -2.65
C ASN A 80 12.32 -5.63 -3.10
N SER A 81 12.14 -4.39 -2.67
CA SER A 81 10.99 -3.55 -3.05
C SER A 81 10.92 -3.27 -4.54
N GLY A 82 12.03 -2.82 -5.14
CA GLY A 82 12.13 -2.56 -6.58
C GLY A 82 11.91 -3.82 -7.41
N ALA A 83 12.55 -4.94 -7.03
CA ALA A 83 12.42 -6.21 -7.72
C ALA A 83 10.97 -6.72 -7.73
N LEU A 84 10.27 -6.66 -6.59
CA LEU A 84 8.86 -7.06 -6.53
C LEU A 84 7.96 -6.13 -7.35
N MET A 85 8.20 -4.81 -7.36
CA MET A 85 7.45 -3.90 -8.25
C MET A 85 7.64 -4.23 -9.73
N LEU A 86 8.87 -4.50 -10.16
CA LEU A 86 9.18 -4.87 -11.54
C LEU A 86 8.52 -6.19 -11.91
N LEU A 87 8.59 -7.19 -11.02
CA LEU A 87 8.02 -8.52 -11.22
C LEU A 87 6.49 -8.47 -11.29
N PHE A 88 5.84 -7.74 -10.39
CA PHE A 88 4.39 -7.61 -10.38
C PHE A 88 3.90 -6.76 -11.57
N THR A 89 4.69 -5.80 -12.03
CA THR A 89 4.42 -5.10 -13.29
C THR A 89 4.56 -6.05 -14.48
N LEU A 90 5.59 -6.89 -14.51
CA LEU A 90 5.81 -7.89 -15.55
C LEU A 90 4.66 -8.90 -15.63
N ILE A 91 4.17 -9.40 -14.50
CA ILE A 91 3.02 -10.32 -14.47
C ILE A 91 1.78 -9.65 -15.08
N LEU A 92 1.49 -8.38 -14.76
CA LEU A 92 0.37 -7.65 -15.40
C LEU A 92 0.55 -7.57 -16.92
N ARG A 93 1.78 -7.36 -17.40
CA ARG A 93 2.09 -7.30 -18.84
C ARG A 93 1.96 -8.65 -19.53
N LEU A 94 2.44 -9.72 -18.91
CA LEU A 94 2.31 -11.09 -19.43
C LEU A 94 0.85 -11.52 -19.52
N LEU A 95 0.03 -11.13 -18.53
CA LEU A 95 -1.41 -11.35 -18.53
C LEU A 95 -2.20 -10.40 -19.45
N LYS A 96 -1.52 -9.46 -20.12
CA LYS A 96 -2.10 -8.43 -20.99
C LYS A 96 -3.18 -7.58 -20.30
N MET A 97 -2.97 -7.29 -19.01
CA MET A 97 -3.88 -6.44 -18.24
C MET A 97 -3.86 -4.99 -18.74
N PRO A 98 -5.03 -4.34 -18.92
CA PRO A 98 -5.07 -2.90 -19.14
C PRO A 98 -4.58 -2.18 -17.87
N ILE A 99 -3.62 -1.27 -18.04
CA ILE A 99 -3.06 -0.56 -16.89
C ILE A 99 -4.02 0.53 -16.45
N SER A 100 -4.50 0.45 -15.22
CA SER A 100 -5.51 1.36 -14.66
C SER A 100 -5.08 1.85 -13.27
N GLY A 101 -5.92 2.66 -12.61
CA GLY A 101 -5.69 3.09 -11.24
C GLY A 101 -5.49 1.93 -10.26
N LEU A 102 -6.19 0.80 -10.47
CA LEU A 102 -5.98 -0.43 -9.70
C LEU A 102 -4.57 -1.01 -9.90
N SER A 103 -3.98 -0.88 -11.08
CA SER A 103 -2.60 -1.31 -11.34
C SER A 103 -1.60 -0.48 -10.55
N TYR A 104 -1.72 0.86 -10.55
CA TYR A 104 -0.87 1.74 -9.74
C TYR A 104 -1.06 1.48 -8.24
N ALA A 105 -2.31 1.41 -7.79
CA ALA A 105 -2.63 1.12 -6.39
C ALA A 105 -2.00 -0.20 -5.94
N SER A 106 -2.19 -1.29 -6.70
CA SER A 106 -1.70 -2.61 -6.31
C SER A 106 -0.17 -2.73 -6.38
N VAL A 107 0.48 -2.30 -7.48
CA VAL A 107 1.93 -2.43 -7.64
C VAL A 107 2.69 -1.57 -6.63
N LEU A 108 2.30 -0.30 -6.45
CA LEU A 108 2.99 0.58 -5.50
C LEU A 108 2.74 0.18 -4.04
N THR A 109 1.57 -0.39 -3.73
CA THR A 109 1.32 -0.97 -2.41
C THR A 109 2.19 -2.22 -2.19
N VAL A 110 2.26 -3.14 -3.16
CA VAL A 110 3.16 -4.31 -3.05
C VAL A 110 4.61 -3.86 -2.87
N GLY A 111 5.08 -2.90 -3.66
CA GLY A 111 6.42 -2.33 -3.52
C GLY A 111 6.66 -1.68 -2.17
N GLY A 112 5.72 -0.86 -1.71
CA GLY A 112 5.80 -0.20 -0.41
C GLY A 112 5.91 -1.18 0.74
N PHE A 113 5.05 -2.20 0.77
CA PHE A 113 5.11 -3.28 1.75
C PHE A 113 6.24 -4.27 1.49
N ALA A 114 6.92 -4.21 0.36
CA ALA A 114 8.16 -4.95 0.16
C ALA A 114 9.38 -4.29 0.83
N LEU A 115 9.19 -3.16 1.51
CA LEU A 115 10.15 -2.63 2.46
C LEU A 115 9.92 -3.15 3.90
N PHE A 116 8.82 -3.86 4.15
CA PHE A 116 8.49 -4.44 5.46
C PHE A 116 7.42 -5.53 5.34
N GLY A 117 7.77 -6.77 5.69
CA GLY A 117 6.82 -7.86 5.78
C GLY A 117 6.44 -8.57 4.46
N LYS A 118 6.90 -8.10 3.30
CA LYS A 118 6.80 -8.84 2.01
C LYS A 118 8.14 -9.02 1.36
N ASN A 119 8.49 -10.25 1.03
CA ASN A 119 9.74 -10.55 0.35
C ASN A 119 9.50 -11.56 -0.78
N VAL A 120 10.54 -11.80 -1.58
CA VAL A 120 10.49 -12.73 -2.72
C VAL A 120 10.13 -14.17 -2.34
N PHE A 121 10.12 -14.54 -1.06
CA PHE A 121 9.70 -15.87 -0.60
C PHE A 121 8.20 -15.89 -0.28
N ASN A 122 7.73 -14.97 0.56
CA ASN A 122 6.41 -15.09 1.21
C ASN A 122 5.21 -14.58 0.38
N VAL A 123 5.43 -14.01 -0.81
CA VAL A 123 4.34 -13.49 -1.65
C VAL A 123 3.66 -14.56 -2.51
N TRP A 124 4.38 -15.62 -2.89
CA TRP A 124 3.93 -16.60 -3.89
C TRP A 124 2.74 -17.46 -3.47
N PRO A 125 2.66 -17.98 -2.23
CA PRO A 125 1.57 -18.88 -1.85
C PRO A 125 0.19 -18.26 -2.10
N VAL A 126 0.03 -16.97 -1.79
CA VAL A 126 -1.24 -16.26 -1.99
C VAL A 126 -1.58 -16.13 -3.48
N LEU A 127 -0.59 -15.81 -4.33
CA LEU A 127 -0.78 -15.72 -5.79
C LEU A 127 -1.19 -17.09 -6.36
N ILE A 128 -0.53 -18.16 -5.93
CA ILE A 128 -0.84 -19.53 -6.33
C ILE A 128 -2.27 -19.89 -5.89
N GLY A 129 -2.65 -19.58 -4.65
CA GLY A 129 -4.01 -19.79 -4.14
C GLY A 129 -5.08 -19.10 -4.99
N VAL A 130 -4.88 -17.83 -5.34
CA VAL A 130 -5.83 -17.11 -6.21
C VAL A 130 -5.84 -17.68 -7.64
N ALA A 131 -4.70 -18.12 -8.16
CA ALA A 131 -4.64 -18.79 -9.45
C ALA A 131 -5.44 -20.11 -9.44
N LEU A 132 -5.31 -20.93 -8.39
CA LEU A 132 -6.11 -22.14 -8.19
C LEU A 132 -7.60 -21.81 -8.11
N TYR A 133 -7.99 -20.75 -7.39
CA TYR A 133 -9.38 -20.30 -7.36
C TYR A 133 -9.91 -19.98 -8.77
N SER A 134 -9.11 -19.28 -9.59
CA SER A 134 -9.50 -18.96 -10.96
C SER A 134 -9.68 -20.22 -11.83
N LEU A 135 -8.81 -21.21 -11.66
CA LEU A 135 -8.91 -22.52 -12.33
C LEU A 135 -10.16 -23.29 -11.88
N LEU A 136 -10.44 -23.35 -10.57
CA LEU A 136 -11.62 -24.02 -10.01
C LEU A 136 -12.93 -23.37 -10.49
N ARG A 137 -12.94 -22.05 -10.66
CA ARG A 137 -14.08 -21.30 -11.20
C ARG A 137 -14.14 -21.32 -12.73
N LYS A 138 -13.13 -21.87 -13.43
CA LYS A 138 -13.00 -21.83 -14.90
C LYS A 138 -13.08 -20.40 -15.45
N GLU A 139 -12.48 -19.46 -14.74
CA GLU A 139 -12.48 -18.04 -15.08
C GLU A 139 -11.05 -17.51 -15.30
N PRO A 140 -10.87 -16.48 -16.15
CA PRO A 140 -9.55 -15.90 -16.39
C PRO A 140 -8.96 -15.27 -15.12
N ILE A 141 -7.69 -15.58 -14.81
CA ILE A 141 -6.95 -15.03 -13.66
C ILE A 141 -6.92 -13.50 -13.64
N GLN A 142 -7.03 -12.86 -14.82
CA GLN A 142 -7.14 -11.41 -14.99
C GLN A 142 -8.23 -10.77 -14.11
N ARG A 143 -9.34 -11.49 -13.86
CA ARG A 143 -10.43 -11.01 -12.98
C ARG A 143 -10.00 -10.87 -11.52
N TYR A 144 -9.01 -11.65 -11.10
CA TYR A 144 -8.63 -11.81 -9.69
C TYR A 144 -7.22 -11.32 -9.37
N ILE A 145 -6.44 -10.89 -10.37
CA ILE A 145 -5.02 -10.55 -10.18
C ILE A 145 -4.81 -9.41 -9.16
N TYR A 146 -5.69 -8.41 -9.13
CA TYR A 146 -5.59 -7.34 -8.13
C TYR A 146 -5.92 -7.84 -6.71
N VAL A 147 -6.86 -8.78 -6.58
CA VAL A 147 -7.10 -9.45 -5.29
C VAL A 147 -5.87 -10.25 -4.88
N ALA A 148 -5.20 -10.94 -5.80
CA ALA A 148 -3.94 -11.63 -5.51
C ALA A 148 -2.87 -10.66 -4.99
N TYR A 149 -2.67 -9.53 -5.67
CA TYR A 149 -1.64 -8.55 -5.30
C TYR A 149 -1.90 -7.93 -3.94
N PHE A 150 -3.13 -7.46 -3.71
CA PHE A 150 -3.48 -6.95 -2.39
C PHE A 150 -3.54 -8.05 -1.32
N GLY A 151 -3.88 -9.27 -1.70
CA GLY A 151 -3.98 -10.43 -0.82
C GLY A 151 -2.66 -10.83 -0.17
N THR A 152 -1.52 -10.54 -0.83
CA THR A 152 -0.18 -10.68 -0.22
C THR A 152 -0.01 -9.88 1.09
N ALA A 153 -0.98 -9.07 1.50
CA ALA A 153 -1.07 -8.54 2.85
C ALA A 153 -0.98 -9.60 3.97
N ILE A 154 -1.34 -10.85 3.69
CA ILE A 154 -1.25 -11.97 4.65
C ILE A 154 0.10 -12.70 4.60
N SER A 155 1.08 -12.20 3.84
CA SER A 155 2.43 -12.76 3.76
C SER A 155 3.12 -12.99 5.12
N PRO A 156 2.94 -12.16 6.16
CA PRO A 156 3.37 -12.47 7.52
C PRO A 156 2.93 -13.83 8.06
N LEU A 157 1.72 -14.28 7.74
CA LEU A 157 1.23 -15.60 8.14
C LEU A 157 2.08 -16.72 7.51
N VAL A 158 2.48 -16.54 6.24
CA VAL A 158 3.37 -17.46 5.53
C VAL A 158 4.74 -17.49 6.23
N SER A 159 5.34 -16.33 6.49
CA SER A 159 6.64 -16.24 7.17
C SER A 159 6.60 -16.81 8.59
N PHE A 160 5.51 -16.60 9.34
CA PHE A 160 5.31 -17.16 10.68
C PHE A 160 5.40 -18.69 10.68
N PHE A 161 4.71 -19.35 9.75
CA PHE A 161 4.77 -20.81 9.64
C PHE A 161 6.14 -21.32 9.16
N ALA A 162 6.79 -20.57 8.27
CA ALA A 162 8.09 -20.95 7.72
C ALA A 162 9.22 -20.82 8.76
N PHE A 163 9.23 -19.75 9.56
CA PHE A 163 10.37 -19.37 10.38
C PHE A 163 10.06 -19.20 11.88
N GLY A 164 8.80 -19.05 12.27
CA GLY A 164 8.38 -18.76 13.66
C GLY A 164 8.09 -19.97 14.55
N LEU A 165 7.81 -21.16 13.99
CA LEU A 165 7.46 -22.36 14.77
C LEU A 165 8.67 -23.26 15.04
N PRO A 166 8.82 -23.92 16.21
CA PRO A 166 9.98 -24.77 16.53
C PRO A 166 9.89 -26.21 15.96
N VAL A 167 9.63 -26.39 14.66
CA VAL A 167 9.45 -27.71 13.99
C VAL A 167 10.60 -28.05 13.02
N SER A 168 10.63 -29.20 12.33
CA SER A 168 11.67 -29.46 11.31
C SER A 168 11.55 -28.55 10.08
N SER A 169 12.67 -28.23 9.42
CA SER A 169 12.74 -27.21 8.36
C SER A 169 11.87 -27.50 7.14
N LEU A 170 11.82 -28.76 6.68
CA LEU A 170 11.02 -29.15 5.51
C LEU A 170 9.52 -29.06 5.79
N LEU A 171 9.08 -29.53 6.97
CA LEU A 171 7.67 -29.52 7.35
C LEU A 171 7.14 -28.09 7.49
N ARG A 172 7.93 -27.17 8.07
CA ARG A 172 7.58 -25.74 8.16
C ARG A 172 7.29 -25.12 6.80
N PHE A 173 8.15 -25.38 5.82
CA PHE A 173 8.00 -24.83 4.47
C PHE A 173 6.73 -25.33 3.78
N VAL A 174 6.47 -26.64 3.84
CA VAL A 174 5.26 -27.24 3.26
C VAL A 174 4.01 -26.66 3.91
N VAL A 175 3.93 -26.65 5.25
CA VAL A 175 2.78 -26.12 5.98
C VAL A 175 2.55 -24.64 5.67
N SER A 176 3.61 -23.83 5.66
CA SER A 176 3.56 -22.41 5.32
C SER A 176 2.94 -22.15 3.95
N TYR A 177 3.42 -22.84 2.92
CA TYR A 177 2.89 -22.69 1.56
C TYR A 177 1.47 -23.23 1.44
N THR A 178 1.15 -24.37 2.05
CA THR A 178 -0.21 -24.93 2.05
C THR A 178 -1.21 -23.95 2.65
N ILE A 179 -0.91 -23.35 3.80
CA ILE A 179 -1.79 -22.37 4.45
C ILE A 179 -1.92 -21.10 3.62
N GLY A 180 -0.81 -20.57 3.09
CA GLY A 180 -0.85 -19.38 2.24
C GLY A 180 -1.66 -19.58 0.96
N ILE A 181 -1.54 -20.75 0.33
CA ILE A 181 -2.33 -21.16 -0.84
C ILE A 181 -3.81 -21.30 -0.46
N PHE A 182 -4.10 -21.97 0.65
CA PHE A 182 -5.46 -22.15 1.13
C PHE A 182 -6.15 -20.80 1.37
N VAL A 183 -5.51 -19.90 2.13
CA VAL A 183 -6.02 -18.54 2.36
C VAL A 183 -6.21 -17.81 1.03
N GLY A 184 -5.20 -17.83 0.15
CA GLY A 184 -5.25 -17.19 -1.16
C GLY A 184 -6.44 -17.64 -2.00
N MET A 185 -6.81 -18.92 -1.94
CA MET A 185 -7.92 -19.49 -2.69
C MET A 185 -9.27 -18.90 -2.29
N PHE A 186 -9.49 -18.56 -1.02
CA PHE A 186 -10.78 -18.02 -0.56
C PHE A 186 -10.84 -16.47 -0.63
N LEU A 187 -9.70 -15.79 -0.76
CA LEU A 187 -9.66 -14.33 -0.77
C LEU A 187 -10.56 -13.68 -1.83
N PRO A 188 -10.65 -14.16 -3.08
CA PRO A 188 -11.54 -13.57 -4.08
C PRO A 188 -13.01 -13.54 -3.66
N SER A 189 -13.54 -14.64 -3.13
CA SER A 189 -14.93 -14.71 -2.68
C SER A 189 -15.17 -13.79 -1.48
N MET A 190 -14.29 -13.86 -0.47
CA MET A 190 -14.41 -13.04 0.74
C MET A 190 -14.30 -11.53 0.43
N ALA A 191 -13.32 -11.14 -0.40
CA ALA A 191 -13.12 -9.74 -0.76
C ALA A 191 -14.31 -9.17 -1.53
N SER A 192 -14.94 -9.96 -2.41
CA SER A 192 -16.14 -9.50 -3.12
C SER A 192 -17.33 -9.32 -2.17
N TYR A 193 -17.51 -10.23 -1.21
CA TYR A 193 -18.60 -10.12 -0.24
C TYR A 193 -18.38 -8.93 0.72
N PHE A 194 -17.19 -8.80 1.31
CA PHE A 194 -16.89 -7.75 2.27
C PHE A 194 -16.86 -6.33 1.68
N LEU A 195 -16.63 -6.19 0.36
CA LEU A 195 -16.81 -4.93 -0.35
C LEU A 195 -18.21 -4.34 -0.15
N THR A 196 -19.23 -5.20 -0.05
CA THR A 196 -20.63 -4.80 0.10
C THR A 196 -20.95 -4.23 1.48
N LEU A 197 -20.13 -4.53 2.50
CA LEU A 197 -20.34 -4.11 3.88
C LEU A 197 -19.98 -2.63 4.08
N HIS A 198 -18.79 -2.23 3.64
CA HIS A 198 -18.35 -0.82 3.71
C HIS A 198 -18.70 -0.01 2.47
N LYS A 199 -19.39 -0.63 1.50
CA LYS A 199 -19.90 -0.01 0.28
C LYS A 199 -18.84 0.69 -0.57
N GLY A 200 -17.54 0.47 -0.38
CA GLY A 200 -16.47 1.16 -1.10
C GLY A 200 -16.00 2.47 -0.45
N TYR A 201 -16.43 2.78 0.78
CA TYR A 201 -15.87 3.88 1.57
C TYR A 201 -14.52 3.55 2.22
N ASN A 202 -14.12 2.27 2.18
CA ASN A 202 -12.77 1.83 2.51
C ASN A 202 -12.05 1.39 1.23
N LEU A 203 -11.03 2.15 0.82
CA LEU A 203 -10.28 1.87 -0.41
C LEU A 203 -9.49 0.56 -0.33
N TYR A 204 -9.06 0.16 0.87
CA TYR A 204 -8.25 -1.03 1.11
C TYR A 204 -9.11 -2.26 1.44
N ASN A 205 -10.10 -2.57 0.58
CA ASN A 205 -11.05 -3.65 0.79
C ASN A 205 -10.40 -5.02 1.07
N VAL A 206 -9.37 -5.38 0.30
CA VAL A 206 -8.66 -6.66 0.51
C VAL A 206 -7.87 -6.64 1.82
N GLY A 207 -7.42 -5.47 2.28
CA GLY A 207 -6.82 -5.32 3.61
C GLY A 207 -7.83 -5.53 4.75
N PHE A 208 -9.08 -5.11 4.57
CA PHE A 208 -10.18 -5.46 5.46
C PHE A 208 -10.46 -6.97 5.49
N THR A 209 -10.44 -7.58 4.31
CA THR A 209 -10.60 -9.05 4.15
C THR A 209 -9.49 -9.81 4.86
N CYS A 210 -8.22 -9.48 4.60
CA CYS A 210 -7.07 -10.11 5.26
C CYS A 210 -7.07 -9.86 6.77
N GLY A 211 -7.59 -8.73 7.24
CA GLY A 211 -7.75 -8.45 8.67
C GLY A 211 -8.71 -9.40 9.38
N LEU A 212 -9.86 -9.69 8.76
CA LEU A 212 -10.81 -10.68 9.26
C LEU A 212 -10.21 -12.08 9.25
N VAL A 213 -9.56 -12.47 8.15
CA VAL A 213 -8.85 -13.78 8.05
C VAL A 213 -7.76 -13.90 9.12
N GLY A 214 -6.92 -12.87 9.27
CA GLY A 214 -5.86 -12.84 10.26
C GLY A 214 -6.40 -12.88 11.69
N THR A 215 -7.56 -12.26 11.94
CA THR A 215 -8.24 -12.32 13.25
C THR A 215 -8.68 -13.74 13.57
N VAL A 216 -9.31 -14.44 12.62
CA VAL A 216 -9.69 -15.85 12.80
C VAL A 216 -8.47 -16.73 13.03
N ALA A 217 -7.41 -16.55 12.23
CA ALA A 217 -6.15 -17.31 12.40
C ALA A 217 -5.53 -17.07 13.78
N ALA A 218 -5.38 -15.81 14.20
CA ALA A 218 -4.81 -15.46 15.49
C ALA A 218 -5.68 -15.93 16.68
N ALA A 219 -7.01 -15.88 16.54
CA ALA A 219 -7.94 -16.42 17.54
C ALA A 219 -7.78 -17.93 17.68
N PHE A 220 -7.72 -18.66 16.56
CA PHE A 220 -7.47 -20.10 16.56
C PHE A 220 -6.16 -20.44 17.29
N PHE A 221 -5.04 -19.81 16.91
CA PHE A 221 -3.75 -20.08 17.55
C PHE A 221 -3.75 -19.80 19.05
N ARG A 222 -4.31 -18.67 19.47
CA ARG A 222 -4.41 -18.35 20.90
C ARG A 222 -5.29 -19.33 21.66
N ALA A 223 -6.37 -19.84 21.06
CA ALA A 223 -7.23 -20.86 21.68
C ALA A 223 -6.47 -22.18 21.94
N TYR A 224 -5.47 -22.51 21.12
CA TYR A 224 -4.58 -23.66 21.32
C TYR A 224 -3.28 -23.32 22.08
N GLY A 225 -3.22 -22.17 22.74
CA GLY A 225 -2.07 -21.77 23.56
C GLY A 225 -0.81 -21.37 22.78
N VAL A 226 -0.90 -21.20 21.47
CA VAL A 226 0.22 -20.72 20.65
C VAL A 226 0.43 -19.23 20.90
N GLN A 227 1.61 -18.88 21.38
CA GLN A 227 2.00 -17.48 21.56
C GLN A 227 2.35 -16.86 20.21
N ILE A 228 1.76 -15.71 19.91
CA ILE A 228 2.09 -14.91 18.73
C ILE A 228 3.00 -13.77 19.18
N PRO A 229 4.30 -13.78 18.82
CA PRO A 229 5.22 -12.73 19.18
C PRO A 229 4.75 -11.35 18.70
N VAL A 230 4.90 -10.34 19.57
CA VAL A 230 4.78 -8.94 19.16
C VAL A 230 6.17 -8.47 18.77
N GLN A 231 6.40 -8.28 17.47
CA GLN A 231 7.68 -7.81 16.96
C GLN A 231 7.56 -6.36 16.49
N LYS A 232 8.48 -5.51 16.96
CA LYS A 232 8.61 -4.10 16.58
C LYS A 232 10.08 -3.83 16.24
N ILE A 233 10.39 -3.90 14.95
CA ILE A 233 11.68 -3.51 14.40
C ILE A 233 11.47 -2.24 13.59
N TRP A 234 12.08 -1.14 14.02
CA TRP A 234 11.85 0.18 13.45
C TRP A 234 13.19 0.89 13.22
N SER A 235 13.50 1.21 11.96
CA SER A 235 14.75 1.91 11.64
C SER A 235 14.61 3.41 11.90
N GLU A 236 15.69 4.01 12.38
CA GLU A 236 15.80 5.44 12.71
C GLU A 236 17.05 6.05 12.07
N GLY A 237 17.07 7.38 11.91
CA GLY A 237 18.25 8.13 11.44
C GLY A 237 18.41 8.21 9.92
N ASN A 238 17.51 7.61 9.15
CA ASN A 238 17.58 7.60 7.67
C ASN A 238 16.87 8.80 7.00
N ASN A 239 16.32 9.73 7.78
CA ASN A 239 15.45 10.81 7.30
C ASN A 239 16.07 11.63 6.16
N LEU A 240 17.33 12.05 6.30
CA LEU A 240 17.99 12.85 5.27
C LEU A 240 18.12 12.09 3.95
N VAL A 241 18.74 10.89 4.00
CA VAL A 241 19.00 10.07 2.82
C VAL A 241 17.71 9.70 2.10
N LEU A 242 16.66 9.33 2.84
CA LEU A 242 15.37 8.95 2.27
C LEU A 242 14.59 10.15 1.73
N SER A 243 14.71 11.33 2.36
CA SER A 243 14.12 12.57 1.84
C SER A 243 14.74 12.98 0.51
N LEU A 244 16.07 12.85 0.39
CA LEU A 244 16.82 13.11 -0.85
C LEU A 244 16.47 12.13 -1.98
N PHE A 245 15.87 10.99 -1.67
CA PHE A 245 15.32 10.08 -2.67
C PHE A 245 13.86 10.41 -3.03
N LEU A 246 12.99 10.50 -2.01
CA LEU A 246 11.54 10.61 -2.20
C LEU A 246 11.10 11.96 -2.79
N LEU A 247 11.64 13.08 -2.28
CA LEU A 247 11.22 14.41 -2.72
C LEU A 247 11.58 14.65 -4.20
N PRO A 248 12.79 14.31 -4.68
CA PRO A 248 13.09 14.38 -6.11
C PRO A 248 12.26 13.40 -6.95
N LEU A 249 12.03 12.17 -6.48
CA LEU A 249 11.17 11.19 -7.17
C LEU A 249 9.78 11.76 -7.43
N PHE A 250 9.11 12.26 -6.39
CA PHE A 250 7.75 12.80 -6.54
C PHE A 250 7.71 14.13 -7.29
N SER A 251 8.73 14.98 -7.13
CA SER A 251 8.87 16.20 -7.93
C SER A 251 9.01 15.89 -9.42
N PHE A 252 9.77 14.85 -9.77
CA PHE A 252 9.89 14.38 -11.14
C PHE A 252 8.57 13.85 -11.70
N VAL A 253 7.79 13.11 -10.89
CA VAL A 253 6.45 12.64 -11.28
C VAL A 253 5.49 13.82 -11.55
N ILE A 254 5.49 14.85 -10.70
CA ILE A 254 4.73 16.09 -10.93
C ILE A 254 5.17 16.74 -12.23
N PHE A 255 6.47 16.90 -12.41
CA PHE A 255 7.05 17.56 -13.58
C PHE A 255 6.65 16.86 -14.89
N CYS A 256 6.72 15.53 -14.93
CA CYS A 256 6.25 14.72 -16.07
C CYS A 256 4.75 14.92 -16.33
N GLY A 257 3.91 14.88 -15.28
CA GLY A 257 2.47 15.12 -15.40
C GLY A 257 2.15 16.53 -15.92
N TRP A 258 2.85 17.55 -15.43
CA TRP A 258 2.72 18.94 -15.86
C TRP A 258 3.12 19.14 -17.33
N LEU A 259 4.24 18.56 -17.78
CA LEU A 259 4.65 18.62 -19.18
C LEU A 259 3.64 17.94 -20.11
N LEU A 260 3.12 16.78 -19.71
CA LEU A 260 2.09 16.06 -20.46
C LEU A 260 0.74 16.79 -20.47
N ASN A 261 0.46 17.60 -19.45
CA ASN A 261 -0.71 18.47 -19.40
C ASN A 261 -0.46 19.85 -20.04
N ASN A 262 0.40 19.91 -21.05
CA ASN A 262 0.75 21.13 -21.78
C ASN A 262 1.20 22.28 -20.87
N ARG A 263 2.04 21.96 -19.86
CA ARG A 263 2.56 22.94 -18.91
C ARG A 263 1.46 23.64 -18.10
N SER A 264 0.35 22.95 -17.83
CA SER A 264 -0.80 23.49 -17.12
C SER A 264 -1.26 22.58 -15.97
N LEU A 265 -1.97 23.17 -15.00
CA LEU A 265 -2.73 22.44 -13.97
C LEU A 265 -4.23 22.46 -14.26
N ARG A 266 -4.64 22.90 -15.46
CA ARG A 266 -6.04 22.92 -15.88
C ARG A 266 -6.65 21.52 -15.76
N GLY A 267 -7.82 21.45 -15.13
CA GLY A 267 -8.51 20.19 -14.85
C GLY A 267 -8.27 19.62 -13.45
N TYR A 268 -7.20 20.02 -12.74
CA TYR A 268 -6.92 19.48 -11.41
C TYR A 268 -8.03 19.74 -10.38
N ARG A 269 -8.69 20.91 -10.47
CA ARG A 269 -9.88 21.21 -9.63
C ARG A 269 -11.05 20.26 -9.89
N LYS A 270 -11.20 19.74 -11.11
CA LYS A 270 -12.23 18.76 -11.45
C LYS A 270 -11.93 17.42 -10.79
N LEU A 271 -10.67 16.98 -10.84
CA LEU A 271 -10.21 15.76 -10.15
C LEU A 271 -10.56 15.79 -8.65
N MET A 272 -10.35 16.93 -7.97
CA MET A 272 -10.67 17.08 -6.55
C MET A 272 -12.17 17.19 -6.20
N LYS A 273 -13.06 17.13 -7.19
CA LYS A 273 -14.52 17.13 -6.96
C LYS A 273 -15.12 15.72 -6.89
N HIS A 274 -14.39 14.69 -7.30
CA HIS A 274 -14.86 13.31 -7.18
C HIS A 274 -15.00 12.92 -5.70
N SER A 275 -15.95 12.05 -5.37
CA SER A 275 -16.04 11.49 -4.01
C SER A 275 -14.84 10.61 -3.69
N GLY A 276 -14.31 9.93 -4.72
CA GLY A 276 -13.17 9.05 -4.58
C GLY A 276 -13.51 7.66 -4.04
N ARG A 277 -14.81 7.29 -4.00
CA ARG A 277 -15.27 5.95 -3.61
C ARG A 277 -14.54 4.87 -4.39
N LEU A 278 -14.29 3.71 -3.76
CA LEU A 278 -13.51 2.62 -4.37
C LEU A 278 -14.05 2.31 -5.78
N LEU A 279 -13.12 2.08 -6.72
CA LEU A 279 -13.32 1.97 -8.18
C LEU A 279 -13.39 3.30 -8.95
N THR A 280 -13.30 4.46 -8.29
CA THR A 280 -13.11 5.75 -8.97
C THR A 280 -11.69 5.85 -9.54
N ASP A 281 -11.53 5.49 -10.81
CA ASP A 281 -10.23 5.38 -11.48
C ASP A 281 -9.82 6.70 -12.16
N PHE A 282 -8.89 7.46 -11.56
CA PHE A 282 -8.48 8.76 -12.10
C PHE A 282 -7.60 8.65 -13.35
N VAL A 283 -6.95 7.50 -13.57
CA VAL A 283 -6.20 7.25 -14.81
C VAL A 283 -7.16 7.23 -16.00
N ILE A 284 -8.33 6.63 -15.81
CA ILE A 284 -9.38 6.55 -16.83
C ILE A 284 -10.20 7.85 -16.88
N LEU A 285 -10.62 8.40 -15.74
CA LEU A 285 -11.58 9.52 -15.67
C LEU A 285 -10.95 10.88 -15.95
N GLU A 286 -9.74 11.14 -15.45
CA GLU A 286 -9.06 12.44 -15.54
C GLU A 286 -7.77 12.38 -16.36
N GLY A 287 -7.37 11.17 -16.77
CA GLY A 287 -6.20 10.93 -17.59
C GLY A 287 -4.89 10.83 -16.80
N VAL A 288 -3.90 10.23 -17.45
CA VAL A 288 -2.55 10.03 -16.91
C VAL A 288 -1.90 11.34 -16.44
N PRO A 289 -1.93 12.47 -17.18
CA PRO A 289 -1.19 13.67 -16.77
C PRO A 289 -1.63 14.23 -15.42
N LEU A 290 -2.95 14.39 -15.21
CA LEU A 290 -3.51 14.87 -13.94
C LEU A 290 -3.32 13.85 -12.82
N THR A 291 -3.38 12.56 -13.13
CA THR A 291 -3.09 11.49 -12.17
C THR A 291 -1.65 11.56 -11.67
N LEU A 292 -0.66 11.76 -12.55
CA LEU A 292 0.75 11.90 -12.15
C LEU A 292 0.98 13.14 -11.27
N ILE A 293 0.37 14.28 -11.62
CA ILE A 293 0.42 15.49 -10.76
C ILE A 293 -0.12 15.16 -9.36
N ASN A 294 -1.29 14.53 -9.28
CA ASN A 294 -1.90 14.15 -8.00
C ASN A 294 -1.02 13.16 -7.20
N MET A 295 -0.44 12.16 -7.87
CA MET A 295 0.48 11.17 -7.29
C MET A 295 1.68 11.85 -6.63
N GLY A 296 2.37 12.72 -7.35
CA GLY A 296 3.55 13.37 -6.80
C GLY A 296 3.22 14.41 -5.73
N LEU A 297 2.11 15.15 -5.84
CA LEU A 297 1.69 16.10 -4.80
C LEU A 297 1.41 15.39 -3.46
N LEU A 298 0.61 14.32 -3.48
CA LEU A 298 0.33 13.56 -2.27
C LEU A 298 1.53 12.76 -1.78
N GLY A 299 2.46 12.36 -2.65
CA GLY A 299 3.75 11.79 -2.25
C GLY A 299 4.61 12.78 -1.46
N ILE A 300 4.74 14.02 -1.94
CA ILE A 300 5.46 15.10 -1.23
C ILE A 300 4.77 15.40 0.10
N ILE A 301 3.46 15.62 0.09
CA ILE A 301 2.70 15.97 1.32
C ILE A 301 2.82 14.87 2.37
N SER A 302 2.71 13.60 1.97
CA SER A 302 2.86 12.48 2.89
C SER A 302 4.28 12.38 3.45
N THR A 303 5.30 12.63 2.62
CA THR A 303 6.71 12.64 3.06
C THR A 303 6.98 13.78 4.04
N VAL A 304 6.53 15.00 3.68
CA VAL A 304 6.67 16.19 4.52
C VAL A 304 5.91 16.02 5.83
N TYR A 305 4.71 15.43 5.81
CA TYR A 305 3.95 15.14 7.03
C TYR A 305 4.76 14.30 8.02
N VAL A 306 5.37 13.19 7.57
CA VAL A 306 6.20 12.32 8.43
C VAL A 306 7.34 13.11 9.08
N LEU A 307 8.01 13.97 8.31
CA LEU A 307 9.11 14.79 8.80
C LEU A 307 8.63 15.88 9.78
N LEU A 308 7.51 16.53 9.49
CA LEU A 308 6.96 17.62 10.31
C LEU A 308 6.54 17.16 11.70
N ILE A 309 6.01 15.95 11.82
CA ILE A 309 5.64 15.38 13.12
C ILE A 309 6.83 14.78 13.88
N GLY A 310 8.05 14.88 13.34
CA GLY A 310 9.26 14.33 13.97
C GLY A 310 9.39 12.80 13.87
N SER A 311 8.63 12.14 13.00
CA SER A 311 8.70 10.69 12.79
C SER A 311 9.88 10.30 11.88
N GLN A 312 10.18 9.01 11.86
CA GLN A 312 11.23 8.43 11.03
C GLN A 312 10.70 8.07 9.63
N LEU A 313 11.46 8.39 8.59
CA LEU A 313 11.35 7.77 7.27
C LEU A 313 12.10 6.45 7.32
N ASN A 314 11.39 5.37 7.03
CA ASN A 314 11.92 4.02 6.97
C ASN A 314 11.02 3.12 6.11
N GLY A 315 11.23 1.79 6.15
CA GLY A 315 10.48 0.86 5.30
C GLY A 315 8.96 0.99 5.45
N PRO A 316 8.41 0.83 6.66
CA PRO A 316 6.98 0.99 6.93
C PRO A 316 6.39 2.35 6.50
N THR A 317 7.03 3.47 6.86
CA THR A 317 6.48 4.79 6.50
C THR A 317 6.54 5.05 5.00
N ILE A 318 7.60 4.62 4.32
CA ILE A 318 7.68 4.72 2.86
C ILE A 318 6.62 3.84 2.22
N GLY A 319 6.36 2.64 2.74
CA GLY A 319 5.25 1.84 2.25
C GLY A 319 3.88 2.50 2.46
N GLY A 320 3.71 3.23 3.56
CA GLY A 320 2.58 4.14 3.78
C GLY A 320 2.46 5.20 2.69
N ILE A 321 3.54 5.94 2.44
CA ILE A 321 3.62 6.99 1.39
C ILE A 321 3.31 6.40 0.01
N MET A 322 3.94 5.29 -0.37
CA MET A 322 3.73 4.64 -1.67
C MET A 322 2.31 4.11 -1.83
N THR A 323 1.65 3.70 -0.74
CA THR A 323 0.24 3.29 -0.77
C THR A 323 -0.68 4.51 -0.88
N VAL A 324 -0.37 5.64 -0.24
CA VAL A 324 -1.07 6.90 -0.50
C VAL A 324 -0.98 7.23 -1.98
N VAL A 325 0.24 7.26 -2.52
CA VAL A 325 0.57 7.58 -3.93
C VAL A 325 -0.12 6.62 -4.91
N GLY A 326 -0.08 5.31 -4.67
CA GLY A 326 -0.73 4.33 -5.53
C GLY A 326 -2.25 4.55 -5.61
N PHE A 327 -2.90 4.81 -4.48
CA PHE A 327 -4.34 5.05 -4.44
C PHE A 327 -4.74 6.46 -4.87
N THR A 328 -3.81 7.37 -5.17
CA THR A 328 -4.19 8.62 -5.85
C THR A 328 -4.56 8.42 -7.31
N ALA A 329 -4.21 7.26 -7.87
CA ALA A 329 -4.73 6.81 -9.16
C ALA A 329 -6.15 6.18 -9.03
N LEU A 330 -6.57 5.87 -7.80
CA LEU A 330 -7.80 5.16 -7.47
C LEU A 330 -8.51 5.80 -6.26
N GLY A 331 -9.04 7.01 -6.46
CA GLY A 331 -9.96 7.64 -5.53
C GLY A 331 -9.37 8.66 -4.54
N LYS A 332 -8.05 8.73 -4.33
CA LYS A 332 -7.47 9.74 -3.42
C LYS A 332 -7.08 11.03 -4.12
N HIS A 333 -7.39 12.15 -3.49
CA HIS A 333 -6.91 13.47 -3.89
C HIS A 333 -6.78 14.37 -2.65
N LEU A 334 -6.15 15.53 -2.82
CA LEU A 334 -5.82 16.41 -1.69
C LEU A 334 -7.03 16.73 -0.78
N ARG A 335 -8.16 17.11 -1.37
CA ARG A 335 -9.39 17.48 -0.64
C ARG A 335 -9.99 16.34 0.21
N ASN A 336 -9.76 15.07 -0.12
CA ASN A 336 -10.32 13.95 0.64
C ASN A 336 -9.29 13.26 1.56
N VAL A 337 -8.00 13.43 1.28
CA VAL A 337 -6.90 12.91 2.11
C VAL A 337 -6.60 13.80 3.32
N VAL A 338 -6.48 15.12 3.12
CA VAL A 338 -6.05 16.05 4.17
C VAL A 338 -6.98 16.04 5.39
N PRO A 339 -8.31 16.02 5.26
CA PRO A 339 -9.19 15.95 6.42
C PRO A 339 -8.98 14.68 7.25
N VAL A 340 -8.70 13.54 6.61
CA VAL A 340 -8.44 12.28 7.32
C VAL A 340 -7.13 12.34 8.09
N ILE A 341 -6.06 12.85 7.46
CA ILE A 341 -4.78 13.07 8.15
C ILE A 341 -4.97 13.99 9.35
N ALA A 342 -5.69 15.11 9.18
CA ALA A 342 -5.98 16.04 10.27
C ALA A 342 -6.74 15.35 11.41
N GLY A 343 -7.72 14.49 11.11
CA GLY A 343 -8.42 13.67 12.10
C GLY A 343 -7.51 12.75 12.90
N VAL A 344 -6.58 12.06 12.22
CA VAL A 344 -5.59 11.22 12.88
C VAL A 344 -4.63 12.05 13.74
N THR A 345 -4.16 13.20 13.25
CA THR A 345 -3.30 14.10 14.03
C THR A 345 -4.03 14.60 15.28
N ILE A 346 -5.29 15.03 15.17
CA ILE A 346 -6.11 15.47 16.31
C ILE A 346 -6.28 14.33 17.32
N ALA A 347 -6.58 13.11 16.87
CA ALA A 347 -6.65 11.95 17.77
C ALA A 347 -5.33 11.71 18.49
N SER A 348 -4.22 11.74 17.76
CA SER A 348 -2.89 11.43 18.31
C SER A 348 -2.38 12.48 19.31
N VAL A 349 -2.79 13.74 19.19
CA VAL A 349 -2.45 14.77 20.19
C VAL A 349 -3.40 14.80 21.38
N SER A 350 -4.55 14.14 21.29
CA SER A 350 -5.58 14.11 22.35
C SER A 350 -5.66 12.79 23.11
N ASN A 351 -5.01 11.74 22.60
CA ASN A 351 -4.98 10.42 23.23
C ASN A 351 -3.60 10.12 23.86
N SER A 352 -3.45 8.93 24.43
CA SER A 352 -2.22 8.50 25.12
C SER A 352 -1.12 7.98 24.19
N TYR A 353 -1.31 7.99 22.87
CA TYR A 353 -0.36 7.43 21.92
C TYR A 353 0.47 8.55 21.28
N ASP A 354 1.79 8.37 21.26
CA ASP A 354 2.71 9.34 20.66
C ASP A 354 2.38 9.62 19.18
N LEU A 355 2.33 10.90 18.80
CA LEU A 355 2.07 11.35 17.43
C LEU A 355 3.13 10.83 16.46
N ALA A 356 4.40 10.87 16.86
CA ALA A 356 5.52 10.38 16.07
C ALA A 356 5.68 8.85 16.16
N GLY A 357 4.86 8.19 16.98
CA GLY A 357 4.91 6.76 17.21
C GLY A 357 4.52 5.93 15.97
N PRO A 358 5.08 4.72 15.78
CA PRO A 358 4.86 3.90 14.59
C PRO A 358 3.40 3.69 14.20
N ASN A 359 2.52 3.37 15.16
CA ASN A 359 1.11 3.14 14.85
C ASN A 359 0.41 4.41 14.34
N ASN A 360 0.70 5.57 14.92
CA ASN A 360 0.01 6.82 14.60
C ASN A 360 0.50 7.44 13.29
N VAL A 361 1.81 7.39 13.00
CA VAL A 361 2.32 7.80 11.68
C VAL A 361 1.75 6.91 10.57
N LEU A 362 1.67 5.59 10.81
CA LEU A 362 1.07 4.66 9.85
C LEU A 362 -0.45 4.85 9.75
N ALA A 363 -1.14 5.19 10.84
CA ALA A 363 -2.56 5.55 10.83
C ALA A 363 -2.80 6.80 9.99
N ALA A 364 -1.93 7.81 10.07
CA ALA A 364 -2.09 9.03 9.27
C ALA A 364 -1.92 8.74 7.77
N LEU A 365 -0.90 7.96 7.40
CA LEU A 365 -0.63 7.60 6.01
C LEU A 365 -1.70 6.66 5.45
N PHE A 366 -1.92 5.52 6.10
CA PHE A 366 -2.82 4.50 5.59
C PHE A 366 -4.30 4.74 5.92
N GLY A 367 -4.60 5.52 6.95
CA GLY A 367 -5.97 5.90 7.32
C GLY A 367 -6.67 6.67 6.21
N THR A 368 -5.93 7.27 5.30
CA THR A 368 -6.45 7.79 4.02
C THR A 368 -7.24 6.77 3.19
N THR A 369 -7.25 5.49 3.56
CA THR A 369 -8.21 4.50 3.04
C THR A 369 -9.68 4.91 3.22
N VAL A 370 -10.03 5.67 4.27
CA VAL A 370 -11.38 6.23 4.49
C VAL A 370 -11.56 7.63 3.90
N ALA A 371 -10.63 8.09 3.05
CA ALA A 371 -10.76 9.34 2.30
C ALA A 371 -12.09 9.49 1.55
N PRO A 372 -12.71 8.43 0.97
CA PRO A 372 -14.02 8.58 0.34
C PRO A 372 -15.10 9.19 1.23
N ILE A 373 -15.04 8.98 2.55
CA ILE A 373 -15.98 9.58 3.51
C ILE A 373 -15.86 11.11 3.47
N ALA A 374 -14.64 11.65 3.45
CA ALA A 374 -14.39 13.08 3.31
C ALA A 374 -14.81 13.61 1.94
N GLY A 375 -14.58 12.82 0.88
CA GLY A 375 -14.92 13.22 -0.48
C GLY A 375 -16.43 13.28 -0.74
N GLU A 376 -17.21 12.38 -0.13
CA GLU A 376 -18.66 12.32 -0.32
C GLU A 376 -19.44 13.21 0.67
N PHE A 377 -19.06 13.17 1.95
CA PHE A 377 -19.81 13.84 3.03
C PHE A 377 -19.14 15.14 3.52
N GLY A 378 -17.96 15.47 3.01
CA GLY A 378 -17.24 16.70 3.33
C GLY A 378 -16.18 16.54 4.42
N ALA A 379 -15.39 17.60 4.61
CA ALA A 379 -14.18 17.57 5.41
C ALA A 379 -14.41 17.18 6.89
N VAL A 380 -15.51 17.62 7.49
CA VAL A 380 -15.83 17.32 8.91
C VAL A 380 -15.93 15.80 9.12
N TRP A 381 -16.64 15.09 8.25
CA TRP A 381 -16.73 13.63 8.33
C TRP A 381 -15.40 12.94 8.02
N GLY A 382 -14.56 13.56 7.19
CA GLY A 382 -13.19 13.12 6.99
C GLY A 382 -12.35 13.18 8.28
N VAL A 383 -12.45 14.28 9.02
CA VAL A 383 -11.78 14.46 10.32
C VAL A 383 -12.30 13.44 11.33
N ILE A 384 -13.62 13.25 11.45
CA ILE A 384 -14.21 12.24 12.34
C ILE A 384 -13.74 10.83 11.97
N ALA A 385 -13.74 10.50 10.67
CA ALA A 385 -13.29 9.20 10.20
C ALA A 385 -11.81 8.95 10.51
N GLY A 386 -10.94 9.95 10.32
CA GLY A 386 -9.53 9.88 10.69
C GLY A 386 -9.32 9.72 12.19
N PHE A 387 -10.10 10.45 13.00
CA PHE A 387 -10.04 10.37 14.46
C PHE A 387 -10.39 8.95 14.96
N LEU A 388 -11.51 8.40 14.50
CA LEU A 388 -11.93 7.04 14.84
C LEU A 388 -10.96 5.98 14.29
N HIS A 389 -10.40 6.21 13.11
CA HIS A 389 -9.42 5.31 12.51
C HIS A 389 -8.16 5.16 13.38
N SER A 390 -7.62 6.27 13.91
CA SER A 390 -6.49 6.24 14.84
C SER A 390 -6.76 5.36 16.07
N ALA A 391 -7.95 5.49 16.66
CA ALA A 391 -8.36 4.65 17.79
C ALA A 391 -8.44 3.16 17.40
N MET A 392 -9.02 2.86 16.22
CA MET A 392 -9.14 1.48 15.74
C MET A 392 -7.78 0.84 15.47
N VAL A 393 -6.86 1.54 14.80
CA VAL A 393 -5.53 1.01 14.43
C VAL A 393 -4.75 0.51 15.64
N ASN A 394 -4.82 1.22 16.76
CA ASN A 394 -4.12 0.87 17.99
C ASN A 394 -4.70 -0.38 18.71
N ASN A 395 -5.88 -0.86 18.29
CA ASN A 395 -6.54 -2.03 18.91
C ASN A 395 -6.57 -3.25 17.99
N VAL A 396 -6.75 -3.05 16.68
CA VAL A 396 -6.95 -4.17 15.75
C VAL A 396 -5.69 -4.99 15.47
N GLY A 397 -4.50 -4.43 15.70
CA GLY A 397 -3.23 -5.15 15.55
C GLY A 397 -3.14 -6.40 16.42
N PHE A 398 -3.69 -6.32 17.64
CA PHE A 398 -3.81 -7.46 18.54
C PHE A 398 -4.77 -8.52 17.99
N LEU A 399 -5.90 -8.12 17.41
CA LEU A 399 -6.91 -9.06 16.92
C LEU A 399 -6.33 -10.01 15.87
N HIS A 400 -5.56 -9.50 14.93
CA HIS A 400 -4.97 -10.31 13.86
C HIS A 400 -3.51 -10.75 14.12
N GLY A 401 -2.97 -10.49 15.31
CA GLY A 401 -1.63 -10.95 15.72
C GLY A 401 -0.47 -10.47 14.84
N GLY A 402 -0.59 -9.29 14.20
CA GLY A 402 0.44 -8.82 13.25
C GLY A 402 0.45 -9.53 11.88
N PHE A 403 -0.44 -10.49 11.62
CA PHE A 403 -0.46 -11.22 10.34
C PHE A 403 -0.94 -10.43 9.12
N ASN A 404 -1.76 -9.39 9.35
CA ASN A 404 -2.28 -8.54 8.29
C ASN A 404 -1.42 -7.27 8.16
N LEU A 405 -0.63 -7.19 7.09
CA LEU A 405 0.13 -5.98 6.77
C LEU A 405 -0.79 -4.79 6.51
N TYR A 406 -1.99 -5.03 5.96
CA TYR A 406 -2.94 -3.96 5.67
C TYR A 406 -3.86 -3.70 6.87
N ASN A 407 -3.29 -3.66 8.07
CA ASN A 407 -3.97 -3.38 9.34
C ASN A 407 -4.88 -2.15 9.25
N ASN A 408 -4.40 -1.10 8.60
CA ASN A 408 -5.15 0.13 8.42
C ASN A 408 -6.36 0.00 7.47
N GLY A 409 -6.31 -0.94 6.52
CA GLY A 409 -7.48 -1.30 5.72
C GLY A 409 -8.52 -2.07 6.53
N PHE A 410 -8.08 -2.87 7.51
CA PHE A 410 -8.97 -3.52 8.48
C PHE A 410 -9.63 -2.51 9.42
N ALA A 411 -8.83 -1.65 10.06
CA ALA A 411 -9.33 -0.54 10.86
C ALA A 411 -10.29 0.37 10.06
N GLY A 412 -9.92 0.75 8.84
CA GLY A 412 -10.73 1.61 7.98
C GLY A 412 -12.05 0.96 7.54
N GLY A 413 -12.06 -0.35 7.30
CA GLY A 413 -13.29 -1.08 7.02
C GLY A 413 -14.24 -1.06 8.23
N LEU A 414 -13.72 -1.30 9.44
CA LEU A 414 -14.50 -1.21 10.68
C LEU A 414 -15.05 0.20 10.92
N VAL A 415 -14.24 1.24 10.69
CA VAL A 415 -14.70 2.64 10.76
C VAL A 415 -15.82 2.88 9.74
N ALA A 416 -15.65 2.44 8.49
CA ALA A 416 -16.64 2.68 7.45
C ALA A 416 -17.97 1.96 7.73
N ILE A 417 -17.97 0.70 8.18
CA ILE A 417 -19.22 -0.02 8.47
C ILE A 417 -20.00 0.60 9.63
N ILE A 418 -19.32 1.25 10.59
CA ILE A 418 -19.95 1.94 11.72
C ILE A 418 -20.41 3.33 11.32
N LEU A 419 -19.52 4.11 10.69
CA LEU A 419 -19.73 5.54 10.48
C LEU A 419 -20.73 5.83 9.35
N ILE A 420 -20.75 5.02 8.28
CA ILE A 420 -21.62 5.27 7.13
C ILE A 420 -23.12 5.20 7.48
N PRO A 421 -23.62 4.20 8.21
CA PRO A 421 -25.01 4.20 8.68
C PRO A 421 -25.36 5.43 9.52
N ILE A 422 -24.46 5.85 10.43
CA ILE A 422 -24.66 7.03 11.29
C ILE A 422 -24.76 8.30 10.44
N ILE A 423 -23.85 8.49 9.48
CA ILE A 423 -23.86 9.65 8.58
C ILE A 423 -25.18 9.70 7.80
N LYS A 424 -25.60 8.57 7.23
CA LYS A 424 -26.84 8.48 6.44
C LYS A 424 -28.07 8.81 7.27
N ALA A 425 -28.15 8.31 8.50
CA ALA A 425 -29.25 8.60 9.42
C ALA A 425 -29.33 10.11 9.74
N ILE A 426 -28.19 10.76 9.97
CA ILE A 426 -28.13 12.22 10.24
C ILE A 426 -28.56 13.03 9.00
N HIS A 427 -28.15 12.60 7.80
CA HIS A 427 -28.46 13.33 6.56
C HIS A 427 -29.84 13.00 5.97
N LYS A 428 -30.66 12.19 6.65
CA LYS A 428 -31.95 11.66 6.12
C LYS A 428 -31.82 11.09 4.70
N ARG A 429 -30.68 10.46 4.38
CA ARG A 429 -30.51 9.76 3.11
C ARG A 429 -31.02 8.34 3.27
N GLU A 430 -32.25 8.12 2.84
CA GLU A 430 -32.93 6.81 2.83
C GLU A 430 -32.35 5.91 1.75
N ASP A 431 -31.27 5.20 2.08
CA ASP A 431 -30.80 4.01 1.37
C ASP A 431 -30.18 3.07 2.42
N LEU A 432 -30.97 2.66 3.42
CA LEU A 432 -30.59 1.68 4.44
C LEU A 432 -30.87 0.26 3.95
#